data_AF-A0A497IEZ7-F1
#
_entry.id   AF-A0A497IEZ7-F1
#
_cell.length_a   1.000
_cell.length_b   1.000
_cell.length_c   1.000
_cell.angle_alpha   90.00
_cell.angle_beta   90.00
_cell.angle_gamma   90.00
#
_symmetry.space_group_name_H-M   'P 1'
#
loop_
_entity.id
_entity.type
_entity.pdbx_description
1 polymer ?
#
loop_
_entity_poly.entity_id
_entity_poly.type
_entity_poly.pdbx_seq_one_letter_code
_entity_poly.pdbx_strand_id
1 'polypeptide(L)'
;MLTIRDAARVFGLSERAVRLRLDALRPQVDAYLRRGPNGQVIITDAARAMLDRLEALRKTDGLSVNAAAAKVKEELSNGHHDVGQGASTGEVAVLRELVQELRAEVGRLEEENRWLRERLEELQRLALPAPRRRWFWSWLRGK
;
A
#
# COMPACT_ATOMS: atom_id res chain seq x y z
N MET A 1 -1.72 -6.40 -6.60
CA MET A 1 -1.88 -7.79 -6.06
C MET A 1 -0.76 -8.13 -5.09
N LEU A 2 -1.09 -8.66 -3.91
CA LEU A 2 -0.14 -8.95 -2.82
C LEU A 2 -0.41 -10.33 -2.22
N THR A 3 0.62 -11.04 -1.75
CA THR A 3 0.39 -12.23 -0.92
C THR A 3 0.07 -11.86 0.53
N ILE A 4 -0.42 -12.82 1.34
CA ILE A 4 -0.58 -12.62 2.79
C ILE A 4 0.74 -12.19 3.44
N ARG A 5 1.87 -12.77 3.00
CA ARG A 5 3.20 -12.44 3.54
C ARG A 5 3.60 -11.01 3.21
N ASP A 6 3.28 -10.54 2.01
CA ASP A 6 3.56 -9.16 1.62
C ASP A 6 2.65 -8.18 2.37
N ALA A 7 1.37 -8.52 2.53
CA ALA A 7 0.44 -7.72 3.33
C ALA A 7 0.91 -7.63 4.81
N ALA A 8 1.37 -8.73 5.38
CA ALA A 8 1.95 -8.74 6.73
C ALA A 8 3.11 -7.74 6.86
N ARG A 9 4.01 -7.70 5.88
CA ARG A 9 5.13 -6.76 5.86
C ARG A 9 4.66 -5.31 5.70
N VAL A 10 3.72 -5.03 4.81
CA VAL A 10 3.20 -3.68 4.53
C VAL A 10 2.49 -3.09 5.75
N PHE A 11 1.64 -3.88 6.40
CA PHE A 11 0.85 -3.42 7.54
C PHE A 11 1.59 -3.55 8.88
N GLY A 12 2.81 -4.09 8.89
CA GLY A 12 3.56 -4.36 10.13
C GLY A 12 2.87 -5.38 11.03
N LEU A 13 2.13 -6.32 10.44
CA LEU A 13 1.35 -7.34 11.13
C LEU A 13 1.98 -8.72 10.97
N SER A 14 1.64 -9.66 11.85
CA SER A 14 1.95 -11.08 11.61
C SER A 14 1.02 -11.65 10.54
N GLU A 15 1.46 -12.69 9.81
CA GLU A 15 0.60 -13.34 8.81
C GLU A 15 -0.72 -13.88 9.40
N ARG A 16 -0.67 -14.35 10.66
CA ARG A 16 -1.87 -14.79 11.39
C ARG A 16 -2.81 -13.62 11.68
N ALA A 17 -2.26 -12.47 12.03
CA ALA A 17 -3.03 -11.25 12.27
C ALA A 17 -3.70 -10.73 10.99
N VAL A 18 -3.05 -10.89 9.83
CA VAL A 18 -3.64 -10.58 8.51
C VAL A 18 -4.78 -11.56 8.20
N ARG A 19 -4.56 -12.87 8.38
CA ARG A 19 -5.62 -13.88 8.18
C ARG A 19 -6.85 -13.59 9.03
N LEU A 20 -6.66 -13.31 10.33
CA LEU A 20 -7.75 -12.98 11.25
C LEU A 20 -8.60 -11.79 10.78
N ARG A 21 -7.96 -10.76 10.21
CA ARG A 21 -8.66 -9.57 9.69
C ARG A 21 -9.41 -9.86 8.40
N LEU A 22 -8.80 -10.64 7.52
CA LEU A 22 -9.48 -11.13 6.31
C LEU A 22 -10.69 -11.97 6.70
N ASP A 23 -10.57 -12.84 7.70
CA ASP A 23 -11.68 -13.64 8.23
C ASP A 23 -12.78 -12.76 8.83
N ALA A 24 -12.41 -11.70 9.56
CA ALA A 24 -13.37 -10.74 10.11
C ALA A 24 -14.13 -9.98 9.01
N LEU A 25 -13.52 -9.78 7.84
CA LEU A 25 -14.12 -9.13 6.66
C LEU A 25 -14.94 -10.09 5.77
N ARG A 26 -14.96 -11.40 6.07
CA ARG A 26 -15.82 -12.35 5.35
C ARG A 26 -17.31 -12.07 5.62
N PRO A 27 -18.19 -12.26 4.62
CA PRO A 27 -17.95 -12.83 3.29
C PRO A 27 -17.51 -11.82 2.21
N GLN A 28 -17.55 -10.51 2.49
CA GLN A 28 -17.41 -9.48 1.45
C GLN A 28 -16.02 -9.42 0.80
N VAL A 29 -14.99 -9.81 1.55
CA VAL A 29 -13.62 -9.86 1.02
C VAL A 29 -13.38 -11.06 0.10
N ASP A 30 -14.21 -12.12 0.16
CA ASP A 30 -13.94 -13.38 -0.55
C ASP A 30 -13.96 -13.19 -2.08
N ALA A 31 -14.79 -12.28 -2.60
CA ALA A 31 -14.81 -11.92 -4.02
C ALA A 31 -13.47 -11.32 -4.52
N TYR A 32 -12.69 -10.79 -3.59
CA TYR A 32 -11.43 -10.08 -3.83
C TYR A 32 -10.20 -10.89 -3.40
N LEU A 33 -10.39 -12.13 -2.95
CA LEU A 33 -9.34 -13.08 -2.63
C LEU A 33 -9.22 -14.11 -3.76
N ARG A 34 -8.04 -14.21 -4.36
CA ARG A 34 -7.76 -15.23 -5.38
C ARG A 34 -6.84 -16.29 -4.83
N ARG A 35 -6.99 -17.52 -5.32
CA ARG A 35 -5.98 -18.57 -5.11
C ARG A 35 -4.90 -18.43 -6.18
N GLY A 36 -3.68 -18.23 -5.73
CA GLY A 36 -2.48 -18.17 -6.54
C GLY A 36 -1.83 -19.55 -6.73
N PRO A 37 -0.69 -19.58 -7.45
CA PRO A 37 0.12 -20.78 -7.57
C PRO A 37 0.55 -21.28 -6.18
N ASN A 38 0.55 -22.60 -6.01
CA ASN A 38 0.85 -23.30 -4.76
C ASN A 38 -0.17 -23.04 -3.62
N GLY A 39 -1.42 -22.67 -3.96
CA GLY A 39 -2.49 -22.50 -2.97
C GLY A 39 -2.35 -21.24 -2.10
N GLN A 40 -1.47 -20.31 -2.47
CA GLN A 40 -1.29 -19.06 -1.75
C GLN A 40 -2.50 -18.15 -1.96
N VAL A 41 -2.94 -17.45 -0.91
CA VAL A 41 -4.00 -16.45 -1.04
C VAL A 41 -3.40 -15.15 -1.58
N ILE A 42 -3.86 -14.74 -2.75
CA ILE A 42 -3.54 -13.47 -3.39
C ILE A 42 -4.64 -12.48 -3.04
N ILE A 43 -4.23 -11.40 -2.38
CA ILE A 43 -5.03 -10.25 -2.02
C ILE A 43 -5.01 -9.30 -3.21
N THR A 44 -6.17 -9.08 -3.82
CA THR A 44 -6.34 -8.06 -4.87
C THR A 44 -6.28 -6.66 -4.28
N ASP A 45 -6.17 -5.64 -5.12
CA ASP A 45 -6.04 -4.25 -4.65
C ASP A 45 -7.31 -3.76 -3.93
N ALA A 46 -8.48 -4.30 -4.30
CA ALA A 46 -9.74 -4.07 -3.58
C ALA A 46 -9.70 -4.66 -2.15
N ALA A 47 -9.24 -5.91 -1.98
CA ALA A 47 -9.09 -6.50 -0.65
C ALA A 47 -8.03 -5.75 0.19
N ARG A 48 -6.98 -5.20 -0.45
CA ARG A 48 -6.01 -4.33 0.23
C ARG A 48 -6.69 -3.04 0.73
N ALA A 49 -7.51 -2.39 -0.07
CA ALA A 49 -8.21 -1.17 0.32
C ALA A 49 -9.15 -1.43 1.52
N MET A 50 -9.84 -2.57 1.55
CA MET A 50 -10.67 -2.97 2.70
C MET A 50 -9.85 -3.15 3.99
N LEU A 51 -8.67 -3.78 3.88
CA LEU A 51 -7.76 -3.95 5.02
C LEU A 51 -7.21 -2.61 5.52
N ASP A 52 -6.88 -1.70 4.60
CA ASP A 52 -6.37 -0.37 4.95
C ASP A 52 -7.44 0.45 5.67
N ARG A 53 -8.69 0.41 5.18
CA ARG A 53 -9.83 1.04 5.86
C ARG A 53 -10.06 0.47 7.25
N LEU A 54 -9.97 -0.85 7.41
CA LEU A 54 -10.09 -1.51 8.71
C LEU A 54 -9.00 -1.03 9.68
N GLU A 55 -7.74 -0.97 9.25
CA GLU A 55 -6.64 -0.49 10.10
C GLU A 55 -6.74 1.01 10.40
N ALA A 56 -7.24 1.83 9.46
CA ALA A 56 -7.52 3.23 9.70
C ALA A 56 -8.54 3.39 10.85
N LEU A 57 -9.69 2.71 10.77
CA LEU A 57 -10.71 2.72 11.83
C LEU A 57 -10.17 2.22 13.18
N ARG A 58 -9.27 1.24 13.16
CA ARG A 58 -8.63 0.71 14.37
C ARG A 58 -7.73 1.76 15.03
N LYS A 59 -7.01 2.54 14.23
CA LYS A 59 -6.07 3.56 14.71
C LYS A 59 -6.76 4.86 15.12
N THR A 60 -7.79 5.29 14.38
CA THR A 60 -8.49 6.55 14.65
C THR A 60 -9.49 6.40 15.79
N ASP A 61 -10.29 5.34 15.77
CA ASP A 61 -11.45 5.18 16.65
C ASP A 61 -11.15 4.22 17.81
N GLY A 62 -9.95 3.62 17.85
CA GLY A 62 -9.54 2.64 18.86
C GLY A 62 -10.38 1.35 18.84
N LEU A 63 -11.08 1.09 17.73
CA LEU A 63 -12.05 -0.02 17.63
C LEU A 63 -11.35 -1.38 17.68
N SER A 64 -12.07 -2.39 18.17
CA SER A 64 -11.64 -3.79 18.05
C SER A 64 -11.66 -4.23 16.58
N VAL A 65 -10.89 -5.27 16.23
CA VAL A 65 -10.84 -5.78 14.83
C VAL A 65 -12.23 -6.12 14.30
N ASN A 66 -13.10 -6.69 15.13
CA ASN A 66 -14.45 -7.08 14.73
C ASN A 66 -15.37 -5.86 14.57
N ALA A 67 -15.26 -4.86 15.45
CA ALA A 67 -16.06 -3.63 15.36
C ALA A 67 -15.62 -2.79 14.14
N ALA A 68 -14.31 -2.67 13.90
CA ALA A 68 -13.78 -2.03 12.71
C ALA A 68 -14.21 -2.78 11.44
N ALA A 69 -14.14 -4.11 11.44
CA ALA A 69 -14.62 -4.92 10.32
C ALA A 69 -16.12 -4.66 10.06
N ALA A 70 -16.97 -4.69 11.08
CA ALA A 70 -18.41 -4.44 10.96
C ALA A 70 -18.72 -3.07 10.33
N LYS A 71 -18.00 -2.02 10.75
CA LYS A 71 -18.13 -0.67 10.19
C LYS A 71 -17.69 -0.63 8.72
N VAL A 72 -16.61 -1.32 8.34
CA VAL A 72 -16.24 -1.48 6.92
C VAL A 72 -17.33 -2.23 6.14
N LYS A 73 -17.94 -3.27 6.72
CA LYS A 73 -19.04 -4.00 6.08
C LYS A 73 -20.25 -3.12 5.83
N GLU A 74 -20.58 -2.29 6.81
CA GLU A 74 -21.66 -1.31 6.76
C GLU A 74 -21.38 -0.24 5.70
N GLU A 75 -20.16 0.33 5.67
CA GLU A 75 -19.74 1.29 4.63
C GLU A 75 -19.87 0.70 3.21
N LEU A 76 -19.48 -0.56 3.02
CA LEU A 76 -19.59 -1.25 1.73
C LEU A 76 -21.04 -1.59 1.35
N SER A 77 -21.88 -1.91 2.33
CA SER A 77 -23.30 -2.20 2.12
C SER A 77 -24.09 -0.92 1.83
N ASN A 78 -23.81 0.15 2.58
CA ASN A 78 -24.45 1.46 2.44
C ASN A 78 -23.99 2.15 1.15
N GLY A 79 -22.73 1.97 0.74
CA GLY A 79 -22.25 2.40 -0.57
C GLY A 79 -22.99 1.74 -1.74
N HIS A 80 -23.58 0.56 -1.55
CA HIS A 80 -24.42 -0.07 -2.58
C HIS A 80 -25.84 0.55 -2.64
N HIS A 81 -26.33 1.10 -1.54
CA HIS A 81 -27.59 1.85 -1.49
C HIS A 81 -27.42 3.31 -1.96
N ASP A 82 -26.26 3.92 -1.75
CA ASP A 82 -26.01 5.34 -2.09
C ASP A 82 -25.59 5.54 -3.56
N VAL A 83 -24.92 4.56 -4.18
CA VAL A 83 -24.55 4.63 -5.61
C VAL A 83 -25.77 4.49 -6.54
N GLY A 84 -26.91 4.02 -6.04
CA GLY A 84 -28.15 3.87 -6.82
C GLY A 84 -29.14 5.04 -6.74
N GLN A 85 -29.00 5.96 -5.78
CA GLN A 85 -30.01 6.97 -5.48
C GLN A 85 -29.37 8.32 -5.08
N GLY A 86 -28.47 8.88 -5.89
CA GLY A 86 -28.01 10.24 -5.58
C GLY A 86 -26.87 10.84 -6.37
N ALA A 87 -26.06 10.04 -7.07
CA ALA A 87 -24.97 10.59 -7.87
C ALA A 87 -25.54 11.34 -9.09
N SER A 88 -25.85 12.62 -8.91
CA SER A 88 -26.14 13.53 -10.01
C SER A 88 -25.00 13.44 -11.04
N THR A 89 -25.32 13.54 -12.33
CA THR A 89 -24.34 13.43 -13.44
C THR A 89 -23.07 14.28 -13.23
N GLY A 90 -23.17 15.36 -12.45
CA GLY A 90 -22.04 16.21 -12.05
C GLY A 90 -21.04 15.56 -11.10
N GLU A 91 -21.48 14.81 -10.08
CA GLU A 91 -20.56 14.14 -9.14
C GLU A 91 -19.74 13.05 -9.82
N VAL A 92 -20.36 12.31 -10.75
CA VAL A 92 -19.66 11.32 -11.57
C VAL A 92 -18.62 11.98 -12.48
N ALA A 93 -18.89 13.19 -12.97
CA ALA A 93 -17.94 13.95 -13.77
C ALA A 93 -16.74 14.44 -12.94
N VAL A 94 -16.99 14.99 -11.76
CA VAL A 94 -15.94 15.44 -10.82
C VAL A 94 -15.08 14.27 -10.35
N LEU A 95 -15.67 13.14 -10.02
CA LEU A 95 -14.93 11.93 -9.65
C LEU A 95 -14.07 11.40 -10.81
N ARG A 96 -14.57 11.47 -12.05
CA ARG A 96 -13.79 11.09 -13.23
C ARG A 96 -12.61 12.03 -13.46
N GLU A 97 -12.81 13.32 -13.29
CA GLU A 97 -11.75 14.33 -13.42
C GLU A 97 -10.67 14.12 -12.37
N LEU A 98 -11.05 13.94 -11.10
CA LEU A 98 -10.12 13.64 -10.02
C LEU A 98 -9.33 12.35 -10.26
N VAL A 99 -9.97 11.30 -10.79
CA VAL A 99 -9.27 10.05 -11.16
C VAL A 99 -8.26 10.28 -12.28
N GLN A 100 -8.56 11.15 -13.25
CA GLN A 100 -7.62 11.47 -14.32
C GLN A 100 -6.43 12.29 -13.81
N GLU A 101 -6.68 13.27 -12.96
CA GLU A 101 -5.64 14.09 -12.33
C GLU A 101 -4.71 13.24 -11.47
N LEU A 102 -5.27 12.37 -10.63
CA LEU A 102 -4.49 11.42 -9.81
C LEU A 102 -3.65 10.47 -10.69
N ARG A 103 -4.18 10.01 -11.83
CA ARG A 103 -3.41 9.18 -12.76
C ARG A 103 -2.26 9.94 -13.41
N ALA A 104 -2.48 11.20 -13.78
CA ALA A 104 -1.43 12.06 -14.32
C ALA A 104 -0.34 12.32 -13.28
N GLU A 105 -0.72 12.58 -12.03
CA GLU A 105 0.20 12.79 -10.92
C GLU A 105 1.04 11.53 -10.61
N VAL A 106 0.41 10.36 -10.60
CA VAL A 106 1.12 9.07 -10.48
C VAL A 106 2.12 8.91 -11.62
N GLY A 107 1.74 9.21 -12.86
CA GLY A 107 2.64 9.19 -14.01
C GLY A 107 3.86 10.09 -13.78
N ARG A 108 3.65 11.35 -13.39
CA ARG A 108 4.74 12.29 -13.10
C ARG A 108 5.68 11.77 -12.02
N LEU A 109 5.14 11.26 -10.92
CA LEU A 109 5.93 10.73 -9.80
C LEU A 109 6.72 9.48 -10.17
N GLU A 110 6.19 8.63 -11.06
CA GLU A 110 6.91 7.48 -11.59
C GLU A 110 8.08 7.90 -12.49
N GLU A 111 7.89 8.93 -13.32
CA GLU A 111 8.95 9.51 -14.14
C GLU A 111 10.05 10.15 -13.30
N GLU A 112 9.69 10.92 -12.28
CA GLU A 112 10.63 11.51 -11.32
C GLU A 112 11.42 10.43 -10.57
N ASN A 113 10.74 9.36 -10.11
CA ASN A 113 11.42 8.24 -9.46
C ASN A 113 12.41 7.54 -10.40
N ARG A 114 12.03 7.35 -11.67
CA ARG A 114 12.92 6.77 -12.69
C ARG A 114 14.15 7.66 -12.88
N TRP A 115 13.95 8.96 -13.05
CA TRP A 115 15.04 9.93 -13.21
C TRP A 115 15.97 9.96 -11.99
N LEU A 116 15.42 9.98 -10.77
CA LEU A 116 16.21 9.95 -9.53
C LEU A 116 17.02 8.66 -9.40
N ARG A 117 16.46 7.51 -9.79
CA ARG A 117 17.17 6.22 -9.77
C ARG A 117 18.33 6.21 -10.77
N GLU A 118 18.09 6.65 -11.99
CA GLU A 118 19.14 6.77 -13.01
C GLU A 118 20.27 7.71 -12.55
N ARG A 119 19.90 8.84 -11.94
CA ARG A 119 20.87 9.80 -11.42
C ARG A 119 21.67 9.25 -10.25
N LEU A 120 21.03 8.49 -9.37
CA LEU A 120 21.72 7.79 -8.27
C LEU A 120 22.69 6.74 -8.81
N GLU A 121 22.31 5.97 -9.83
CA GLU A 121 23.20 5.00 -10.47
C GLU A 121 24.42 5.68 -11.10
N GLU A 122 24.22 6.79 -11.79
CA GLU A 122 25.30 7.57 -12.38
C GLU A 122 26.26 8.12 -11.32
N LEU A 123 25.73 8.68 -10.21
CA LEU A 123 26.54 9.14 -9.09
C LEU A 123 27.28 7.99 -8.39
N GLN A 124 26.66 6.81 -8.27
CA GLN A 124 27.33 5.61 -7.74
C GLN A 124 28.46 5.12 -8.65
N ARG A 125 28.32 5.24 -9.97
CA ARG A 125 29.38 4.91 -10.94
C ARG A 125 30.57 5.87 -10.85
N LEU A 126 30.29 7.15 -10.60
CA LEU A 126 31.31 8.21 -10.47
C LEU A 126 31.92 8.29 -9.06
N ALA A 127 31.26 7.72 -8.06
CA ALA A 127 31.80 7.61 -6.71
C ALA A 127 33.00 6.64 -6.73
N LEU A 128 34.20 7.19 -6.61
CA LEU A 128 35.42 6.43 -6.32
C LEU A 128 35.17 5.53 -5.09
N PRO A 129 35.66 4.28 -5.08
CA PRO A 129 35.51 3.40 -3.93
C PRO A 129 35.99 4.13 -2.67
N ALA A 130 35.18 4.08 -1.61
CA ALA A 130 35.46 4.78 -0.36
C ALA A 130 36.93 4.54 0.03
N PRO A 131 37.74 5.61 0.21
CA PRO A 131 39.16 5.43 0.49
C PRO A 131 39.27 4.55 1.73
N ARG A 132 40.03 3.44 1.60
CA ARG A 132 40.33 2.52 2.70
C ARG A 132 41.06 3.29 3.80
N ARG A 133 40.28 3.92 4.69
CA ARG A 133 40.72 4.77 5.80
C ARG A 133 41.34 3.91 6.89
N ARG A 134 42.57 3.44 6.68
CA ARG A 134 43.42 2.93 7.77
C ARG A 134 44.90 3.30 7.67
N TRP A 135 45.45 3.56 6.48
CA TRP A 135 46.91 3.70 6.34
C TRP A 135 47.43 5.12 6.02
N PHE A 136 46.58 5.99 5.45
CA PHE A 136 46.96 7.38 5.11
C PHE A 136 47.24 8.25 6.36
N TRP A 137 46.53 8.02 7.47
CA TRP A 137 46.71 8.81 8.70
C TRP A 137 47.88 8.35 9.59
N SER A 138 48.45 7.17 9.34
CA SER A 138 49.63 6.69 10.09
C SER A 138 50.96 7.26 9.56
N TRP A 139 51.00 7.75 8.32
CA TRP A 139 52.19 8.39 7.76
C TRP A 139 52.30 9.87 8.14
N LEU A 140 51.17 10.58 8.27
CA LEU A 140 51.14 12.00 8.67
C LEU A 140 51.41 12.27 10.15
N ARG A 141 51.66 11.22 10.96
CA ARG A 141 51.88 11.31 12.41
C ARG A 141 53.20 10.69 12.87
N GLY A 142 54.16 10.51 11.96
CA GLY A 142 55.46 9.90 12.24
C GLY A 142 56.64 10.73 11.74
N LYS A 143 57.22 11.50 12.67
CA LYS A 143 58.47 12.28 12.64
C LYS A 143 58.51 13.57 11.84
#